data_AF-A0A438WHX8-F1
#
_entry.id   AF-A0A438WHX8-F1
#
_cell.length_a   1.000
_cell.length_b   1.000
_cell.length_c   1.000
_cell.angle_alpha   90.00
_cell.angle_beta   90.00
_cell.angle_gamma   90.00
#
_symmetry.space_group_name_H-M   'P 1'
#
loop_
_entity.id
_entity.type
_entity.pdbx_description
1 polymer ?
#
loop_
_entity_poly.entity_id
_entity_poly.type
_entity_poly.pdbx_seq_one_letter_code
_entity_poly.pdbx_strand_id
1 'polypeptide(L)'
;QTVRVDVRRLDHLMNLIGELVLGKNRLIRIYSDVEERYDGEKFLEELNQVVSSISAVTTDLQLAVMKTRMQPVGKVFNKFPRMVRDLSRELGKSIELIIEGEETELDKSIVEEIGDPLIHIIRNSCDHGIEPLEERRRLNKPETGKVQLSAYNEG
;
A
#
# COMPACT_ATOMS: atom_id res chain seq x y z
N GLN A 1 -23.55 -1.92 13.11
CA GLN A 1 -22.94 -2.25 14.41
C GLN A 1 -21.43 -2.13 14.25
N THR A 2 -20.75 -1.40 15.12
CA THR A 2 -19.28 -1.28 15.10
C THR A 2 -18.70 -2.15 16.21
N VAL A 3 -17.78 -3.06 15.86
CA VAL A 3 -17.07 -3.92 16.82
C VAL A 3 -15.68 -3.31 17.02
N ARG A 4 -15.34 -2.97 18.26
CA ARG A 4 -13.98 -2.53 18.62
C ARG A 4 -13.12 -3.76 18.89
N VAL A 5 -12.04 -3.91 18.13
CA VAL A 5 -11.08 -5.01 18.29
C VAL A 5 -9.76 -4.44 18.78
N ASP A 6 -9.14 -5.09 19.77
CA ASP A 6 -7.82 -4.72 20.28
C ASP A 6 -6.75 -4.94 19.19
N VAL A 7 -5.89 -3.94 18.98
CA VAL A 7 -4.78 -3.98 18.00
C VAL A 7 -3.89 -5.21 18.23
N ARG A 8 -3.61 -5.58 19.49
CA ARG A 8 -2.77 -6.74 19.83
C ARG A 8 -3.39 -8.05 19.35
N ARG A 9 -4.72 -8.14 19.28
CA ARG A 9 -5.40 -9.34 18.77
C ARG A 9 -5.25 -9.44 17.26
N LEU A 10 -5.33 -8.31 16.55
CA LEU A 10 -5.08 -8.27 15.11
C LEU A 10 -3.63 -8.64 14.78
N ASP A 11 -2.66 -8.15 15.55
CA ASP A 11 -1.25 -8.51 15.37
C ASP A 11 -1.01 -10.01 15.63
N HIS A 12 -1.65 -10.58 16.66
CA HIS A 12 -1.57 -12.02 16.91
C HIS A 12 -2.17 -12.85 15.75
N LEU A 13 -3.32 -12.42 15.21
CA LEU A 13 -3.91 -13.06 14.04
C LEU A 13 -2.96 -12.99 12.83
N MET A 14 -2.30 -11.86 12.59
CA MET A 14 -1.31 -11.73 11.52
C MET A 14 -0.15 -12.72 11.68
N ASN A 15 0.34 -12.92 12.90
CA ASN A 15 1.40 -13.90 13.16
C ASN A 15 0.92 -15.34 12.85
N LEU A 16 -0.28 -15.69 13.27
CA LEU A 16 -0.86 -17.02 12.98
C LEU A 16 -1.06 -17.24 11.48
N ILE A 17 -1.50 -16.21 10.74
CA ILE A 17 -1.59 -16.24 9.29
C ILE A 17 -0.21 -16.39 8.65
N GLY A 18 0.82 -15.71 9.17
CA GLY A 18 2.20 -15.88 8.72
C GLY A 18 2.67 -17.32 8.83
N GLU A 19 2.44 -17.96 9.99
CA GLU A 19 2.74 -19.39 10.19
C GLU A 19 1.94 -20.29 9.25
N LEU A 20 0.66 -19.97 9.02
CA LEU A 20 -0.19 -20.72 8.09
C LEU A 20 0.31 -20.61 6.64
N VAL A 21 0.75 -19.43 6.21
CA VAL A 21 1.33 -19.21 4.88
C VAL A 21 2.65 -19.99 4.72
N LEU A 22 3.50 -20.02 5.77
CA LEU A 22 4.72 -20.85 5.76
C LEU A 22 4.38 -22.34 5.67
N GLY A 23 3.39 -22.80 6.43
CA GLY A 23 2.86 -24.16 6.37
C GLY A 23 2.34 -24.54 4.98
N LYS A 24 1.53 -23.66 4.37
CA LYS A 24 1.04 -23.79 2.99
C LYS A 24 2.18 -23.93 2.00
N ASN A 25 3.18 -23.04 2.05
CA ASN A 25 4.29 -23.05 1.10
C ASN A 25 5.14 -24.32 1.24
N ARG A 26 5.32 -24.81 2.49
CA ARG A 26 5.99 -26.09 2.74
C ARG A 26 5.19 -27.27 2.18
N LEU A 27 3.86 -27.25 2.34
CA LEU A 27 2.97 -28.27 1.79
C LEU A 27 3.05 -28.32 0.25
N ILE A 28 3.01 -27.17 -0.41
CA ILE A 28 3.17 -27.07 -1.88
C ILE A 28 4.52 -27.66 -2.31
N ARG A 29 5.61 -27.35 -1.60
CA ARG A 29 6.94 -27.91 -1.91
C ARG A 29 6.97 -29.43 -1.78
N ILE A 30 6.44 -29.97 -0.68
CA ILE A 30 6.37 -31.42 -0.48
C ILE A 30 5.53 -32.06 -1.58
N TYR A 31 4.41 -31.45 -1.97
CA TYR A 31 3.60 -31.92 -3.08
C TYR A 31 4.42 -31.99 -4.38
N SER A 32 5.14 -30.92 -4.75
CA SER A 32 6.00 -30.92 -5.94
C SER A 32 7.08 -32.00 -5.90
N ASP A 33 7.71 -32.22 -4.74
CA ASP A 33 8.73 -33.28 -4.57
C ASP A 33 8.14 -34.69 -4.71
N VAL A 34 6.88 -34.89 -4.31
CA VAL A 34 6.17 -36.17 -4.40
C VAL A 34 5.64 -36.41 -5.82
N GLU A 35 5.11 -35.37 -6.47
CA GLU A 35 4.64 -35.39 -7.86
C GLU A 35 5.77 -35.81 -8.81
N GLU A 36 6.99 -35.29 -8.64
CA GLU A 36 8.17 -35.67 -9.45
C GLU A 36 8.53 -37.17 -9.32
N ARG A 37 8.26 -37.79 -8.16
CA ARG A 37 8.67 -39.17 -7.85
C ARG A 37 7.62 -40.23 -8.17
N TYR A 38 6.35 -39.85 -8.20
CA TYR A 38 5.21 -40.78 -8.28
C TYR A 38 4.26 -40.41 -9.43
N ASP A 39 4.78 -39.77 -10.48
CA ASP A 39 4.00 -39.29 -11.63
C ASP A 39 3.02 -40.34 -12.18
N GLY A 40 1.79 -39.92 -12.46
CA GLY A 40 0.70 -40.75 -12.97
C GLY A 40 -0.09 -41.55 -11.92
N GLU A 41 0.25 -41.46 -10.63
CA GLU A 41 -0.50 -42.13 -9.56
C GLU A 41 -1.80 -41.41 -9.18
N LYS A 42 -2.90 -42.15 -9.08
CA LYS A 42 -4.25 -41.59 -8.81
C LYS A 42 -4.33 -40.80 -7.50
N PHE A 43 -3.57 -41.20 -6.48
CA PHE A 43 -3.57 -40.49 -5.19
C PHE A 43 -2.98 -39.07 -5.29
N LEU A 44 -2.15 -38.79 -6.31
CA LEU A 44 -1.60 -37.44 -6.53
C LEU A 44 -2.69 -36.44 -6.93
N GLU A 45 -3.68 -36.87 -7.72
CA GLU A 45 -4.81 -36.02 -8.10
C GLU A 45 -5.61 -35.59 -6.86
N GLU A 46 -5.91 -36.54 -5.97
CA GLU A 46 -6.61 -36.27 -4.71
C GLU A 46 -5.78 -35.36 -3.79
N LEU A 47 -4.47 -35.60 -3.70
CA LEU A 47 -3.57 -34.76 -2.91
C LEU A 47 -3.51 -33.33 -3.47
N ASN A 48 -3.40 -33.16 -4.79
CA ASN A 48 -3.37 -31.86 -5.45
C ASN A 48 -4.64 -31.05 -5.15
N GLN A 49 -5.81 -31.69 -5.20
CA GLN A 49 -7.08 -31.04 -4.88
C GLN A 49 -7.10 -30.51 -3.44
N VAL A 50 -6.58 -31.28 -2.48
CA VAL A 50 -6.49 -30.87 -1.07
C VAL A 50 -5.49 -29.72 -0.89
N VAL A 51 -4.30 -29.83 -1.48
CA VAL A 51 -3.25 -28.78 -1.40
C VAL A 51 -3.74 -27.46 -2.01
N SER A 52 -4.38 -27.54 -3.18
CA SER A 52 -4.99 -26.39 -3.86
C SER A 52 -6.09 -25.75 -3.01
N SER A 53 -6.96 -26.56 -2.40
CA SER A 53 -8.04 -26.07 -1.53
C SER A 53 -7.50 -25.36 -0.29
N ILE A 54 -6.51 -25.95 0.39
CA ILE A 54 -5.85 -25.32 1.55
C ILE A 54 -5.16 -24.01 1.13
N SER A 55 -4.54 -24.00 -0.05
CA SER A 55 -3.85 -22.83 -0.57
C SER A 55 -4.81 -21.67 -0.85
N ALA A 56 -5.96 -21.95 -1.46
CA ALA A 56 -7.01 -20.98 -1.70
C ALA A 56 -7.56 -20.41 -0.38
N VAL A 57 -8.01 -21.28 0.54
CA VAL A 57 -8.58 -20.84 1.83
C VAL A 57 -7.59 -20.03 2.66
N THR A 58 -6.31 -20.43 2.68
CA THR A 58 -5.26 -19.67 3.38
C THR A 58 -5.07 -18.28 2.79
N THR A 59 -5.12 -18.17 1.45
CA THR A 59 -4.96 -16.89 0.75
C THR A 59 -6.16 -15.98 1.01
N ASP A 60 -7.38 -16.51 0.94
CA ASP A 60 -8.60 -15.76 1.26
C ASP A 60 -8.60 -15.27 2.71
N LEU A 61 -8.16 -16.12 3.64
CA LEU A 61 -8.06 -15.76 5.06
C LEU A 61 -7.01 -14.66 5.28
N GLN A 62 -5.86 -14.75 4.61
CA GLN A 62 -4.84 -13.71 4.66
C GLN A 62 -5.40 -12.37 4.18
N LEU A 63 -6.08 -12.35 3.03
CA LEU A 63 -6.70 -11.14 2.48
C LEU A 63 -7.78 -10.57 3.42
N ALA A 64 -8.62 -11.42 4.00
CA ALA A 64 -9.65 -11.01 4.93
C ALA A 64 -9.06 -10.35 6.19
N VAL A 65 -8.00 -10.92 6.76
CA VAL A 65 -7.33 -10.35 7.94
C VAL A 65 -6.62 -9.03 7.58
N MET A 66 -5.93 -8.95 6.44
CA MET A 66 -5.29 -7.71 6.00
C MET A 66 -6.32 -6.57 5.85
N LYS A 67 -7.50 -6.85 5.29
CA LYS A 67 -8.59 -5.88 5.17
C LYS A 67 -9.04 -5.29 6.52
N THR A 68 -8.93 -6.03 7.63
CA THR A 68 -9.31 -5.52 8.95
C THR A 68 -8.35 -4.45 9.50
N ARG A 69 -7.14 -4.34 8.95
CA ARG A 69 -6.12 -3.35 9.35
C ARG A 69 -6.10 -2.11 8.49
N MET A 70 -6.85 -2.12 7.40
CA MET A 70 -6.86 -1.05 6.41
C MET A 70 -7.31 0.28 7.03
N GLN A 71 -6.64 1.36 6.65
CA GLN A 71 -6.97 2.72 7.03
C GLN A 71 -6.93 3.65 5.82
N PRO A 72 -7.80 4.67 5.75
CA PRO A 72 -7.71 5.68 4.72
C PRO A 72 -6.36 6.41 4.75
N VAL A 73 -5.71 6.51 3.60
CA VAL A 73 -4.42 7.20 3.43
C VAL A 73 -4.53 8.70 3.72
N GLY A 74 -5.73 9.26 3.63
CA GLY A 74 -6.04 10.66 3.94
C GLY A 74 -5.52 11.12 5.30
N LYS A 75 -5.42 10.22 6.29
CA LYS A 75 -4.78 10.53 7.59
C LYS A 75 -3.37 11.11 7.45
N VAL A 76 -2.58 10.58 6.53
CA VAL A 76 -1.22 11.06 6.23
C VAL A 76 -1.29 12.32 5.38
N PHE A 77 -2.18 12.37 4.39
CA PHE A 77 -2.27 13.47 3.44
C PHE A 77 -2.66 14.80 4.11
N ASN A 78 -3.43 14.76 5.19
CA ASN A 78 -3.89 15.92 5.95
C ASN A 78 -2.79 16.90 6.41
N LYS A 79 -1.54 16.45 6.56
CA LYS A 79 -0.42 17.32 6.96
C LYS A 79 0.20 18.10 5.80
N PHE A 80 0.02 17.64 4.56
CA PHE A 80 0.71 18.20 3.39
C PHE A 80 0.21 19.56 2.91
N PRO A 81 -1.10 19.90 2.96
CA PRO A 81 -1.56 21.23 2.55
C PRO A 81 -0.89 22.37 3.33
N ARG A 82 -0.64 22.18 4.62
CA ARG A 82 0.07 23.15 5.45
C ARG A 82 1.54 23.22 5.05
N MET A 83 2.20 22.07 4.94
CA MET A 83 3.62 21.98 4.56
C MET A 83 3.89 22.63 3.20
N VAL A 84 3.07 22.37 2.18
CA VAL A 84 3.24 22.97 0.85
C VAL A 84 3.00 24.47 0.88
N ARG A 85 2.06 24.96 1.69
CA ARG A 85 1.84 26.41 1.87
C ARG A 85 3.06 27.09 2.50
N ASP A 86 3.70 26.44 3.46
CA ASP A 86 4.89 26.95 4.13
C ASP A 86 6.08 26.96 3.15
N LEU A 87 6.30 25.86 2.40
CA LEU A 87 7.31 25.78 1.34
C LEU A 87 7.09 26.80 0.22
N SER A 88 5.84 27.02 -0.21
CA SER A 88 5.49 28.03 -1.22
C SER A 88 5.95 29.43 -0.81
N ARG A 89 5.79 29.77 0.48
CA ARG A 89 6.25 31.05 1.05
C ARG A 89 7.77 31.11 1.17
N GLU A 90 8.39 30.04 1.65
CA GLU A 90 9.84 29.93 1.81
C GLU A 90 10.59 30.10 0.47
N LEU A 91 10.09 29.45 -0.57
CA LEU A 91 10.70 29.47 -1.91
C LEU A 91 10.31 30.69 -2.75
N GLY A 92 9.31 31.47 -2.32
CA GLY A 92 8.75 32.57 -3.11
C GLY A 92 8.09 32.11 -4.42
N LYS A 93 7.51 30.89 -4.43
CA LYS A 93 6.85 30.30 -5.61
C LYS A 93 5.36 30.12 -5.34
N SER A 94 4.50 30.46 -6.30
CA SER A 94 3.06 30.15 -6.21
C SER A 94 2.83 28.66 -6.48
N ILE A 95 2.38 27.90 -5.48
CA ILE A 95 2.18 26.45 -5.57
C ILE A 95 0.78 26.07 -5.07
N GLU A 96 0.05 25.29 -5.87
CA GLU A 96 -1.22 24.66 -5.53
C GLU A 96 -1.00 23.16 -5.33
N LEU A 97 -1.45 22.62 -4.19
CA LEU A 97 -1.47 21.18 -3.91
C LEU A 97 -2.88 20.63 -4.19
N ILE A 98 -2.97 19.63 -5.05
CA ILE A 98 -4.19 18.89 -5.38
C ILE A 98 -4.05 17.49 -4.75
N ILE A 99 -5.04 17.09 -3.96
CA ILE A 99 -5.08 15.78 -3.31
C ILE A 99 -6.30 15.02 -3.80
N GLU A 100 -6.10 13.77 -4.24
CA GLU A 100 -7.15 12.90 -4.77
C GLU A 100 -7.05 11.49 -4.17
N GLY A 101 -8.19 10.84 -3.96
CA GLY A 101 -8.25 9.46 -3.47
C GLY A 101 -7.82 9.28 -2.01
N GLU A 102 -8.08 10.28 -1.16
CA GLU A 102 -7.76 10.23 0.28
C GLU A 102 -8.48 9.11 1.04
N GLU A 103 -9.60 8.63 0.48
CA GLU A 103 -10.37 7.49 0.94
C GLU A 103 -9.71 6.14 0.64
N THR A 104 -8.68 6.11 -0.22
CA THR A 104 -7.97 4.88 -0.57
C THR A 104 -7.39 4.24 0.68
N GLU A 105 -7.72 2.97 0.86
CA GLU A 105 -7.39 2.19 2.04
C GLU A 105 -6.04 1.49 1.89
N LEU A 106 -5.16 1.64 2.89
CA LEU A 106 -3.83 1.03 2.95
C LEU A 106 -3.59 0.39 4.33
N ASP A 107 -2.69 -0.59 4.43
CA ASP A 107 -2.36 -1.19 5.74
C ASP A 107 -1.84 -0.11 6.69
N LYS A 108 -2.32 -0.14 7.93
CA LYS A 108 -1.92 0.80 8.98
C LYS A 108 -0.40 1.00 9.08
N SER A 109 0.43 -0.05 9.01
CA SER A 109 1.88 0.11 9.14
C SER A 109 2.47 0.88 7.97
N ILE A 110 1.95 0.65 6.76
CA ILE A 110 2.34 1.40 5.56
C ILE A 110 1.94 2.86 5.72
N VAL A 111 0.72 3.14 6.20
CA VAL A 111 0.26 4.51 6.47
C VAL A 111 1.17 5.22 7.47
N GLU A 112 1.66 4.53 8.50
CA GLU A 112 2.58 5.09 9.50
C GLU A 112 3.99 5.37 8.92
N GLU A 113 4.48 4.52 8.01
CA GLU A 113 5.85 4.62 7.46
C GLU A 113 5.95 5.50 6.19
N ILE A 114 4.91 5.55 5.36
CA ILE A 114 4.94 6.24 4.06
C ILE A 114 5.01 7.77 4.18
N GLY A 115 4.66 8.30 5.36
CA GLY A 115 4.56 9.73 5.59
C GLY A 115 5.85 10.50 5.33
N ASP A 116 7.00 10.00 5.78
CA ASP A 116 8.29 10.69 5.64
C ASP A 116 8.84 10.64 4.21
N PRO A 117 8.81 9.50 3.49
CA PRO A 117 9.12 9.46 2.06
C PRO A 117 8.28 10.45 1.23
N LEU A 118 6.98 10.58 1.51
CA LEU A 118 6.12 11.52 0.80
C LEU A 118 6.50 12.99 1.08
N ILE A 119 6.94 13.31 2.29
CA ILE A 119 7.47 14.66 2.60
C ILE A 119 8.63 14.98 1.66
N HIS A 120 9.58 14.04 1.51
CA HIS A 120 10.74 14.25 0.66
C HIS A 120 10.35 14.43 -0.81
N ILE A 121 9.43 13.61 -1.33
CA ILE A 121 8.98 13.71 -2.72
C ILE A 121 8.27 15.04 -2.98
N ILE A 122 7.38 15.46 -2.09
CA ILE A 122 6.65 16.74 -2.21
C ILE A 122 7.63 17.90 -2.15
N ARG A 123 8.59 17.88 -1.21
CA ARG A 123 9.63 18.91 -1.11
C ARG A 123 10.45 19.01 -2.41
N ASN A 124 10.94 17.88 -2.93
CA ASN A 124 11.67 17.87 -4.21
C ASN A 124 10.84 18.45 -5.36
N SER A 125 9.53 18.17 -5.36
CA SER A 125 8.61 18.70 -6.36
C SER A 125 8.47 20.23 -6.25
N CYS A 126 8.41 20.78 -5.03
CA CYS A 126 8.35 22.23 -4.78
C CYS A 126 9.69 22.94 -5.04
N ASP A 127 10.79 22.38 -4.56
CA ASP A 127 12.13 22.97 -4.61
C ASP A 127 12.70 22.96 -6.02
N HIS A 128 12.61 21.81 -6.69
CA HIS A 128 13.25 21.56 -7.97
C HIS A 128 12.26 21.35 -9.12
N GLY A 129 11.08 20.80 -8.85
CA GLY A 129 10.07 20.52 -9.89
C GLY A 129 9.31 21.74 -10.38
N ILE A 130 9.12 22.76 -9.55
CA ILE A 130 8.45 24.03 -9.92
C ILE A 130 9.48 25.12 -10.16
N GLU A 131 9.52 25.67 -11.36
CA GLU A 131 10.41 26.78 -11.71
C GLU A 131 9.93 28.10 -11.10
N PRO A 132 10.82 29.10 -10.89
CA PRO A 132 10.43 30.44 -10.46
C PRO A 132 9.47 31.14 -11.45
N LEU A 133 8.72 32.12 -10.95
CA LEU A 133 7.69 32.85 -11.71
C LEU A 133 8.20 33.39 -13.05
N GLU A 134 9.36 34.06 -13.04
CA GLU A 134 9.95 34.65 -14.24
C GLU A 134 10.26 33.59 -15.31
N GLU A 135 10.75 32.43 -14.90
CA GLU A 135 11.03 31.32 -15.82
C GLU A 135 9.75 30.71 -16.38
N ARG A 136 8.73 30.54 -15.54
CA ARG A 136 7.41 30.04 -15.98
C ARG A 136 6.78 30.98 -17.01
N ARG A 137 6.86 32.30 -16.79
CA ARG A 137 6.38 33.31 -17.76
C ARG A 137 7.15 33.23 -19.08
N ARG A 138 8.48 33.12 -19.05
CA ARG A 138 9.30 32.93 -20.27
C ARG A 138 8.91 31.67 -21.04
N LEU A 139 8.51 30.62 -20.33
CA LEU A 139 8.08 29.35 -20.91
C LEU A 139 6.57 29.29 -21.23
N ASN A 140 5.83 30.40 -21.11
CA ASN A 140 4.36 30.45 -21.27
C ASN A 140 3.59 29.44 -20.39
N LYS A 141 4.12 29.09 -19.21
CA LYS A 141 3.46 28.24 -18.22
C LYS A 141 2.58 29.08 -17.28
N PRO A 142 1.52 28.50 -16.69
CA PRO A 142 0.73 29.18 -15.66
C PRO A 142 1.59 29.63 -14.48
N GLU A 143 1.31 30.80 -13.93
CA GLU A 143 2.02 31.40 -12.78
C GLU A 143 2.04 30.47 -11.57
N THR A 144 0.91 29.83 -11.26
CA THR A 144 0.82 28.83 -10.19
C THR A 144 1.31 27.46 -10.68
N GLY A 145 2.32 26.92 -10.01
CA GLY A 145 2.74 25.53 -10.15
C GLY A 145 1.75 24.58 -9.48
N LYS A 146 1.50 23.42 -10.07
CA LYS A 146 0.61 22.40 -9.50
C LYS A 146 1.42 21.19 -9.06
N VAL A 147 1.18 20.74 -7.83
CA VAL A 147 1.67 19.46 -7.30
C VAL A 147 0.44 18.61 -7.04
N GLN A 148 0.39 17.41 -7.62
CA GLN A 148 -0.72 16.48 -7.44
C GLN A 148 -0.25 15.28 -6.63
N LEU A 149 -1.03 14.94 -5.60
CA LEU A 149 -0.86 13.76 -4.78
C LEU A 149 -2.13 12.92 -4.90
N SER A 150 -2.05 11.79 -5.60
CA SER A 150 -3.18 10.89 -5.81
C SER A 150 -2.90 9.52 -5.21
N ALA A 151 -3.95 8.87 -4.72
CA ALA A 151 -3.94 7.46 -4.34
C ALA A 151 -5.12 6.75 -5.02
N TYR A 152 -4.89 5.53 -5.48
CA TYR A 152 -5.92 4.67 -6.05
C TYR A 152 -5.50 3.20 -5.87
N ASN A 153 -6.48 2.30 -5.84
CA ASN A 153 -6.20 0.86 -5.87
C ASN A 153 -6.03 0.42 -7.32
N GLU A 154 -4.87 -0.16 -7.63
CA GLU A 154 -4.63 -0.84 -8.90
C GLU A 154 -4.91 -2.34 -8.71
N GLY A 155 -5.76 -2.90 -9.56
CA GLY A 155 -6.17 -4.30 -9.53
C GLY A 155 -5.33 -5.18 -10.45
#